data_AF-A0A1Z9JJ59-F1
#
_entry.id   AF-A0A1Z9JJ59-F1
#
_cell.length_a   1.000
_cell.length_b   1.000
_cell.length_c   1.000
_cell.angle_alpha   90.00
_cell.angle_beta   90.00
_cell.angle_gamma   90.00
#
_symmetry.space_group_name_H-M   'P 1'
#
loop_
_entity.id
_entity.type
_entity.pdbx_description
1 polymer ?
#
loop_
_entity_poly.entity_id
_entity_poly.type
_entity_poly.pdbx_seq_one_letter_code
_entity_poly.pdbx_strand_id
1 'polypeptide(L)'
;MRCPLPRTGLPFLALPVTALSFGLLSLLMPLLQAAPASADTRRVHCHLNVKSPVIKKTQVAANCQFSQYQGNAYVIMYPGNRAALEFEFPTAKQGVTYTRINREGGIRFSTPVLTLKVFWADPGTSHSF
;
A
#
# COMPACT_ATOMS: atom_id res chain seq x y z
N MET A 1 28.97 33.57 16.01
CA MET A 1 29.81 34.71 15.56
C MET A 1 29.78 34.71 14.04
N ARG A 2 29.52 35.87 13.42
CA ARG A 2 29.30 36.08 11.98
C ARG A 2 30.61 36.20 11.21
N CYS A 3 30.50 36.00 9.88
CA CYS A 3 31.26 36.59 8.75
C CYS A 3 32.03 35.56 7.87
N PRO A 4 32.29 35.86 6.59
CA PRO A 4 31.48 36.57 5.58
C PRO A 4 31.57 35.95 4.15
N LEU A 5 30.71 36.42 3.23
CA LEU A 5 30.86 36.29 1.77
C LEU A 5 31.73 37.42 1.19
N PRO A 6 32.44 37.18 0.07
CA PRO A 6 32.69 38.19 -0.98
C PRO A 6 32.15 37.66 -2.33
N ARG A 7 31.13 38.26 -2.95
CA ARG A 7 31.10 39.45 -3.82
C ARG A 7 32.10 39.43 -5.00
N THR A 8 31.50 39.61 -6.18
CA THR A 8 31.95 40.32 -7.41
C THR A 8 32.65 39.51 -8.52
N GLY A 9 32.03 39.52 -9.71
CA GLY A 9 32.66 39.10 -10.97
C GLY A 9 31.69 38.84 -12.13
N LEU A 10 31.00 39.88 -12.63
CA LEU A 10 30.33 39.92 -13.95
C LEU A 10 30.93 41.11 -14.72
N PRO A 11 31.32 40.92 -15.99
CA PRO A 11 30.65 41.62 -17.09
C PRO A 11 30.47 40.69 -18.32
N PHE A 12 29.27 40.59 -18.90
CA PHE A 12 28.65 41.44 -19.92
C PHE A 12 29.20 41.27 -21.36
N LEU A 13 28.24 40.98 -22.26
CA LEU A 13 28.15 41.23 -23.71
C LEU A 13 28.28 40.00 -24.63
N ALA A 14 27.15 39.56 -25.19
CA ALA A 14 26.70 39.93 -26.54
C ALA A 14 25.69 38.89 -27.08
N LEU A 15 24.43 39.30 -27.22
CA LEU A 15 23.48 38.69 -28.17
C LEU A 15 23.73 39.31 -29.55
N PRO A 16 23.40 38.58 -30.63
CA PRO A 16 22.30 39.10 -31.44
C PRO A 16 21.27 38.05 -31.86
N VAL A 17 20.08 38.60 -32.05
CA VAL A 17 18.78 38.03 -32.41
C VAL A 17 18.71 37.76 -33.91
N THR A 18 18.13 36.62 -34.32
CA THR A 18 17.38 36.53 -35.59
C THR A 18 16.18 35.59 -35.42
N ALA A 19 15.07 36.01 -36.01
CA ALA A 19 13.69 35.65 -35.70
C ALA A 19 13.04 34.76 -36.78
N LEU A 20 11.73 34.51 -36.58
CA LEU A 20 10.67 34.04 -37.51
C LEU A 20 10.42 32.53 -37.49
N SER A 21 9.45 32.03 -36.71
CA SER A 21 7.97 32.03 -36.89
C SER A 21 7.47 30.88 -37.75
N PHE A 22 6.61 30.01 -37.23
CA PHE A 22 5.41 29.39 -37.85
C PHE A 22 4.84 28.33 -36.91
N GLY A 23 3.52 28.28 -36.75
CA GLY A 23 2.83 27.05 -36.34
C GLY A 23 1.97 27.14 -35.08
N LEU A 24 0.80 27.74 -35.24
CA LEU A 24 -0.40 27.43 -34.46
C LEU A 24 -0.65 25.91 -34.56
N LEU A 25 -0.49 25.14 -33.48
CA LEU A 25 -0.96 23.75 -33.44
C LEU A 25 -1.67 23.48 -32.12
N SER A 26 -2.99 23.50 -32.18
CA SER A 26 -3.91 23.02 -31.17
C SER A 26 -3.51 21.61 -30.72
N LEU A 27 -3.10 21.43 -29.47
CA LEU A 27 -3.17 20.13 -28.81
C LEU A 27 -4.24 20.21 -27.73
N LEU A 28 -5.34 19.50 -28.00
CA LEU A 28 -6.37 19.14 -27.04
C LEU A 28 -5.71 18.65 -25.75
N MET A 29 -6.05 19.24 -24.61
CA MET A 29 -5.87 18.58 -23.32
C MET A 29 -6.89 17.44 -23.24
N PRO A 30 -6.50 16.16 -23.28
CA PRO A 30 -7.42 15.12 -22.87
C PRO A 30 -7.70 15.35 -21.39
N LEU A 31 -8.98 15.40 -21.02
CA LEU A 31 -9.41 15.17 -19.64
C LEU A 31 -8.66 13.93 -19.16
N LEU A 32 -7.78 14.10 -18.17
CA LEU A 32 -7.20 12.98 -17.44
C LEU A 32 -8.37 12.26 -16.75
N GLN A 33 -8.93 11.30 -17.47
CA GLN A 33 -9.92 10.38 -16.95
C GLN A 33 -9.14 9.48 -15.99
N ALA A 34 -9.16 9.85 -14.71
CA ALA A 34 -8.60 9.02 -13.64
C ALA A 34 -9.24 7.64 -13.80
N ALA A 35 -8.42 6.65 -14.19
CA ALA A 35 -8.89 5.27 -14.28
C ALA A 35 -9.58 4.94 -12.94
N PRO A 36 -10.76 4.28 -12.97
CA PRO A 36 -11.38 3.83 -11.74
C PRO A 36 -10.32 3.04 -10.98
N ALA A 37 -10.05 3.41 -9.74
CA ALA A 37 -9.08 2.74 -8.91
C ALA A 37 -9.54 1.29 -8.75
N SER A 38 -9.02 0.40 -9.58
CA SER A 38 -9.36 -1.03 -9.54
C SER A 38 -8.97 -1.54 -8.16
N ALA A 39 -9.91 -2.20 -7.48
CA ALA A 39 -9.60 -2.81 -6.19
C ALA A 39 -8.50 -3.85 -6.41
N ASP A 40 -7.31 -3.59 -5.87
CA ASP A 40 -6.17 -4.50 -6.02
C ASP A 40 -6.51 -5.79 -5.28
N THR A 41 -6.86 -6.82 -6.06
CA THR A 41 -7.30 -8.12 -5.55
C THR A 41 -6.30 -9.18 -5.96
N ARG A 42 -5.73 -9.87 -4.98
CA ARG A 42 -4.68 -10.86 -5.19
C ARG A 42 -4.89 -12.12 -4.36
N ARG A 43 -4.51 -13.27 -4.92
CA ARG A 43 -4.39 -14.53 -4.19
C ARG A 43 -3.07 -14.57 -3.43
N VAL A 44 -3.14 -14.89 -2.14
CA VAL A 44 -2.06 -14.73 -1.16
C VAL A 44 -2.14 -15.85 -0.13
N HIS A 45 -1.13 -15.95 0.74
CA HIS A 45 -1.16 -16.89 1.87
C HIS A 45 -1.48 -16.11 3.15
N CYS A 46 -2.30 -16.67 4.04
CA CYS A 46 -2.50 -16.08 5.36
C CYS A 46 -2.21 -17.03 6.50
N HIS A 47 -1.70 -16.44 7.58
CA HIS A 47 -1.65 -17.06 8.90
C HIS A 47 -2.57 -16.30 9.85
N LEU A 48 -3.65 -16.95 10.29
CA LEU A 48 -4.54 -16.46 11.34
C LEU A 48 -4.10 -17.04 12.68
N ASN A 49 -3.91 -16.17 13.68
CA ASN A 49 -3.61 -16.55 15.05
C ASN A 49 -4.66 -15.94 15.98
N VAL A 50 -5.51 -16.78 16.57
CA VAL A 50 -6.56 -16.34 17.50
C VAL A 50 -6.05 -16.42 18.94
N LYS A 51 -6.13 -15.30 19.66
CA LYS A 51 -5.83 -15.15 21.08
C LYS A 51 -7.16 -15.12 21.83
N SER A 52 -7.78 -16.28 22.04
CA SER A 52 -8.97 -16.40 22.88
C SER A 52 -8.63 -17.14 24.16
N PRO A 53 -9.11 -16.70 25.34
CA PRO A 53 -9.01 -17.47 26.57
C PRO A 53 -9.84 -18.77 26.50
N VAL A 54 -10.80 -18.86 25.56
CA VAL A 54 -11.75 -19.98 25.43
C VAL A 54 -11.33 -20.97 24.34
N ILE A 55 -10.61 -20.52 23.30
CA ILE A 55 -10.20 -21.36 22.17
C ILE A 55 -8.69 -21.53 22.21
N LYS A 56 -8.21 -22.79 22.26
CA LYS A 56 -6.78 -23.13 22.14
C LYS A 56 -6.18 -22.31 21.00
N LYS A 57 -5.07 -21.60 21.27
CA LYS A 57 -4.31 -20.79 20.30
C LYS A 57 -4.29 -21.49 18.94
N THR A 58 -5.17 -21.06 18.04
CA THR A 58 -5.34 -21.73 16.76
C THR A 58 -4.54 -20.93 15.75
N GLN A 59 -3.48 -21.56 15.24
CA GLN A 59 -2.74 -21.08 14.09
C GLN A 59 -3.29 -21.79 12.87
N VAL A 60 -3.93 -21.04 11.98
CA VAL A 60 -4.47 -21.54 10.73
C VAL A 60 -3.69 -20.91 9.60
N ALA A 61 -3.04 -21.75 8.79
CA ALA A 61 -2.43 -21.35 7.53
C ALA A 61 -3.33 -21.78 6.38
N ALA A 62 -3.63 -20.86 5.47
CA ALA A 62 -4.49 -21.14 4.32
C ALA A 62 -4.21 -20.17 3.18
N ASN A 63 -4.64 -20.57 1.98
CA ASN A 63 -4.76 -19.65 0.86
C ASN A 63 -5.88 -18.65 1.14
N CYS A 64 -5.67 -17.41 0.72
CA CYS A 64 -6.61 -16.33 0.89
C CYS A 64 -6.72 -15.49 -0.37
N GLN A 65 -7.82 -14.74 -0.43
CA GLN A 65 -7.94 -13.58 -1.29
C GLN A 65 -7.79 -12.33 -0.44
N PHE A 66 -6.87 -11.45 -0.84
CA PHE A 66 -6.74 -10.12 -0.29
C PHE A 66 -7.25 -9.12 -1.31
N SER A 67 -8.09 -8.18 -0.90
CA SER A 67 -8.46 -7.03 -1.72
C SER A 67 -8.32 -5.73 -0.95
N GLN A 68 -7.92 -4.68 -1.65
CA GLN A 68 -7.79 -3.34 -1.08
C GLN A 68 -8.46 -2.30 -1.98
N TYR A 69 -9.28 -1.45 -1.36
CA TYR A 69 -9.92 -0.33 -2.03
C TYR A 69 -10.01 0.88 -1.10
N GLN A 70 -9.51 2.03 -1.57
CA GLN A 70 -9.51 3.30 -0.81
C GLN A 70 -8.95 3.17 0.63
N GLY A 71 -7.93 2.33 0.81
CA GLY A 71 -7.29 2.09 2.11
C GLY A 71 -8.02 1.06 3.00
N ASN A 72 -9.24 0.67 2.67
CA ASN A 72 -9.92 -0.47 3.30
C ASN A 72 -9.29 -1.77 2.79
N ALA A 73 -9.14 -2.74 3.68
CA ALA A 73 -8.66 -4.07 3.32
C ALA A 73 -9.70 -5.13 3.65
N TYR A 74 -9.86 -6.08 2.75
CA TYR A 74 -10.74 -7.23 2.90
C TYR A 74 -9.90 -8.49 2.70
N VAL A 75 -10.07 -9.46 3.59
CA VAL A 75 -9.35 -10.73 3.53
C VAL A 75 -10.33 -11.87 3.67
N ILE A 76 -10.36 -12.74 2.66
CA ILE A 76 -11.16 -13.96 2.68
C ILE A 76 -10.19 -15.14 2.77
N MET A 77 -10.24 -15.88 3.87
CA MET A 77 -9.40 -17.04 4.12
C MET A 77 -10.20 -18.32 3.86
N TYR A 78 -9.60 -19.29 3.17
CA TYR A 78 -10.23 -20.58 2.84
C TYR A 78 -9.56 -21.74 3.58
N PRO A 79 -9.90 -21.98 4.85
CA PRO A 79 -9.33 -23.05 5.66
C PRO A 79 -9.88 -24.43 5.26
N GLY A 80 -9.44 -24.97 4.13
CA GLY A 80 -9.71 -26.35 3.68
C GLY A 80 -11.19 -26.75 3.81
N ASN A 81 -11.49 -27.68 4.72
CA ASN A 81 -12.83 -28.26 4.94
C ASN A 81 -13.77 -27.40 5.82
N ARG A 82 -13.41 -26.16 6.12
CA ARG A 82 -14.23 -25.25 6.92
C ARG A 82 -14.78 -24.11 6.06
N ALA A 83 -15.83 -23.46 6.56
CA ALA A 83 -16.37 -22.26 5.93
C ALA A 83 -15.29 -21.18 5.75
N ALA A 84 -15.43 -20.38 4.69
CA ALA A 84 -14.56 -19.24 4.46
C ALA A 84 -14.67 -18.25 5.63
N LEU A 85 -13.53 -17.69 6.04
CA LEU A 85 -13.46 -16.69 7.09
C LEU A 85 -13.18 -15.34 6.46
N GLU A 86 -14.10 -14.41 6.67
CA GLU A 86 -14.02 -13.06 6.11
C GLU A 86 -13.59 -12.07 7.19
N PHE A 87 -12.64 -11.21 6.83
CA PHE A 87 -12.11 -10.18 7.71
C PHE A 87 -12.14 -8.83 6.99
N GLU A 88 -12.72 -7.84 7.66
CA GLU A 88 -12.77 -6.47 7.18
C GLU A 88 -11.90 -5.58 8.06
N PHE A 89 -11.05 -4.79 7.41
CA PHE A 89 -10.16 -3.83 8.03
C PHE A 89 -10.41 -2.45 7.41
N PRO A 90 -11.47 -1.75 7.84
CA PRO A 90 -11.79 -0.42 7.35
C PRO A 90 -10.74 0.59 7.84
N THR A 91 -10.30 1.49 6.95
CA THR A 91 -9.25 2.49 7.26
C THR A 91 -9.62 3.37 8.46
N ALA A 92 -10.90 3.72 8.60
CA ALA A 92 -11.43 4.53 9.69
C ALA A 92 -11.31 3.90 11.09
N LYS A 93 -10.99 2.60 11.17
CA LYS A 93 -10.82 1.88 12.45
C LYS A 93 -9.37 1.51 12.74
N GLN A 94 -8.44 1.85 11.86
CA GLN A 94 -7.01 1.66 12.09
C GLN A 94 -6.54 2.53 13.26
N GLY A 95 -5.79 1.93 14.19
CA GLY A 95 -5.35 2.56 15.44
C GLY A 95 -6.42 2.55 16.54
N VAL A 96 -7.67 2.18 16.23
CA VAL A 96 -8.77 2.11 17.20
C VAL A 96 -9.10 0.67 17.56
N THR A 97 -9.55 -0.13 16.58
CA THR A 97 -9.93 -1.54 16.82
C THR A 97 -8.87 -2.53 16.37
N TYR A 98 -7.97 -2.09 15.49
CA TYR A 98 -6.85 -2.90 15.00
C TYR A 98 -5.66 -2.02 14.62
N THR A 99 -4.49 -2.64 14.54
CA THR A 99 -3.27 -2.03 13.97
C THR A 99 -2.91 -2.72 12.68
N ARG A 100 -2.39 -1.94 11.72
CA ARG A 100 -1.91 -2.42 10.41
C ARG A 100 -0.43 -2.11 10.28
N ILE A 101 0.37 -3.10 9.93
CA ILE A 101 1.80 -2.95 9.63
C ILE A 101 2.03 -3.56 8.24
N ASN A 102 2.47 -2.73 7.30
CA ASN A 102 2.87 -3.18 5.97
C ASN A 102 4.38 -3.48 5.98
N ARG A 103 4.78 -4.59 5.38
CA ARG A 103 6.16 -5.03 5.18
C ARG A 103 6.32 -5.45 3.72
N GLU A 104 7.54 -5.54 3.24
CA GLU A 104 7.83 -5.98 1.87
C GLU A 104 7.23 -7.37 1.58
N GLY A 105 7.35 -8.31 2.52
CA GLY A 105 6.79 -9.67 2.37
C GLY A 105 5.29 -9.80 2.63
N GLY A 106 4.60 -8.75 3.09
CA GLY A 106 3.18 -8.87 3.42
C GLY A 106 2.60 -7.81 4.36
N ILE A 107 1.40 -8.07 4.87
CA ILE A 107 0.68 -7.17 5.78
C ILE A 107 0.30 -7.91 7.06
N ARG A 108 0.43 -7.23 8.19
CA ARG A 108 -0.02 -7.73 9.50
C ARG A 108 -1.15 -6.86 10.03
N PHE A 109 -2.29 -7.49 10.31
CA PHE A 109 -3.40 -6.92 11.04
C PHE A 109 -3.42 -7.50 12.45
N SER A 110 -3.44 -6.65 13.47
CA SER A 110 -3.49 -7.09 14.87
C SER A 110 -4.66 -6.44 15.59
N THR A 111 -5.54 -7.25 16.15
CA THR A 111 -6.64 -6.83 17.02
C THR A 111 -6.38 -7.32 18.45
N PRO A 112 -7.19 -6.92 19.45
CA PRO A 112 -7.08 -7.47 20.80
C PRO A 112 -7.23 -9.00 20.87
N VAL A 113 -8.02 -9.58 19.96
CA VAL A 113 -8.43 -10.99 20.01
C VAL A 113 -7.74 -11.87 18.96
N LEU A 114 -7.16 -11.30 17.90
CA LEU A 114 -6.51 -12.07 16.84
C LEU A 114 -5.38 -11.29 16.16
N THR A 115 -4.57 -12.03 15.42
CA THR A 115 -3.57 -11.48 14.51
C THR A 115 -3.68 -12.21 13.19
N LEU A 116 -3.89 -11.47 12.11
CA LEU A 116 -3.93 -11.97 10.75
C LEU A 116 -2.69 -11.47 10.00
N LYS A 117 -1.88 -12.38 9.48
CA LYS A 117 -0.76 -12.08 8.59
C LYS A 117 -1.13 -12.49 7.20
N VAL A 118 -0.90 -11.61 6.24
CA VAL A 118 -1.07 -11.82 4.81
C VAL A 118 0.32 -11.79 4.18
N PHE A 119 0.67 -12.79 3.38
CA PHE A 119 1.98 -12.96 2.75
C PHE A 119 1.82 -12.98 1.23
N TRP A 120 2.68 -12.23 0.53
CA TRP A 120 2.62 -12.12 -0.94
C TRP A 120 3.17 -13.33 -1.68
N ALA A 121 4.02 -14.09 -1.00
CA ALA A 121 4.57 -15.37 -1.43
C ALA A 121 4.31 -16.41 -0.33
N ASP A 122 4.40 -17.70 -0.68
CA ASP A 122 4.29 -18.78 0.30
C ASP A 122 5.41 -18.64 1.34
N PRO A 123 5.09 -18.40 2.63
CA PRO A 123 6.11 -18.22 3.66
C PRO A 123 6.72 -19.56 4.12
N GLY A 124 6.25 -20.71 3.61
CA GLY A 124 6.66 -22.04 4.02
C GLY A 124 6.39 -22.25 5.52
N THR A 125 7.40 -22.72 6.25
CA THR A 125 7.33 -22.86 7.72
C THR A 125 7.68 -21.57 8.47
N SER A 126 8.14 -20.53 7.76
CA SER A 126 8.47 -19.27 8.40
C SER A 126 7.18 -18.53 8.74
N HIS A 127 7.04 -18.15 10.01
CA HIS A 127 5.95 -17.28 10.44
C HIS A 127 6.39 -15.82 10.53
N SER A 128 7.61 -15.47 10.12
CA SER A 128 8.14 -14.11 10.10
C SER A 128 7.99 -13.46 8.72
N PHE A 129 8.04 -12.14 8.71
CA PHE A 129 8.22 -11.35 7.48
C PHE A 129 9.71 -11.12 7.26
#